data_AF-A0A4Q0ICE0-F1
#
_entry.id   AF-A0A4Q0ICE0-F1
#
_cell.length_a   1.000
_cell.length_b   1.000
_cell.length_c   1.000
_cell.angle_alpha   90.00
_cell.angle_beta   90.00
_cell.angle_gamma   90.00
#
_symmetry.space_group_name_H-M   'P 1'
#
loop_
_entity.id
_entity.type
_entity.pdbx_description
1 polymer ?
#
loop_
_entity_poly.entity_id
_entity_poly.type
_entity_poly.pdbx_seq_one_letter_code
_entity_poly.pdbx_strand_id
1 'polypeptide(L)' 'MTIRTATEIQKIIRSAADAGQQKILSRFFKTGPGEYGEGDRFHGVRVPEVRNAVKQYRHLSGI' A
#
# COMPACT_ATOMS: atom_id res chain seq x y z
N MET A 1 10.60 14.84 -19.37
CA MET A 1 9.85 13.58 -19.58
C MET A 1 9.75 12.89 -18.22
N THR A 2 8.63 13.05 -17.51
CA THR A 2 8.50 12.52 -16.15
C THR A 2 8.35 11.01 -16.21
N ILE A 3 9.33 10.30 -15.65
CA ILE A 3 9.27 8.85 -15.47
C ILE A 3 8.14 8.55 -14.47
N ARG A 4 7.00 8.06 -14.97
CA ARG A 4 5.81 7.69 -14.19
C ARG A 4 5.84 6.19 -13.93
N THR A 5 6.83 5.73 -13.19
CA THR A 5 7.05 4.30 -12.95
C THR A 5 6.30 3.83 -11.71
N ALA A 6 6.03 2.52 -11.66
CA ALA A 6 5.53 1.85 -10.45
C ALA A 6 6.36 2.21 -9.20
N THR A 7 7.67 2.47 -9.37
CA THR A 7 8.57 2.89 -8.31
C THR A 7 8.16 4.19 -7.62
N GLU A 8 7.67 5.19 -8.36
CA GLU A 8 7.26 6.47 -7.79
C GLU A 8 5.96 6.34 -6.99
N ILE A 9 4.98 5.61 -7.52
CA ILE A 9 3.74 5.29 -6.79
C ILE A 9 4.07 4.52 -5.50
N GLN A 10 4.98 3.54 -5.58
CA GLN A 10 5.42 2.80 -4.41
C GLN A 10 6.11 3.69 -3.35
N LYS A 11 6.93 4.68 -3.76
CA LYS A 11 7.54 5.63 -2.82
C LYS A 11 6.47 6.47 -2.10
N ILE A 12 5.50 7.00 -2.84
CA ILE A 12 4.40 7.79 -2.28
C ILE A 12 3.61 6.96 -1.27
N ILE A 13 3.22 5.73 -1.65
CA ILE A 13 2.50 4.82 -0.75
C ILE A 13 3.32 4.54 0.50
N ARG A 14 4.62 4.22 0.37
CA ARG A 14 5.48 3.95 1.53
C ARG A 14 5.70 5.16 2.43
N SER A 15 5.67 6.38 1.90
CA SER A 15 5.76 7.60 2.73
C SER A 15 4.53 7.81 3.65
N ALA A 16 3.40 7.18 3.34
CA ALA A 16 2.19 7.20 4.16
C ALA A 16 2.11 6.01 5.15
N ALA A 17 3.20 5.26 5.32
CA ALA A 17 3.26 4.12 6.22
C ALA A 17 3.10 4.54 7.69
N ASP A 18 2.26 3.81 8.43
CA ASP A 18 2.04 4.03 9.86
C ASP A 18 2.25 2.72 10.63
N ALA A 19 3.18 2.73 11.59
CA ALA A 19 3.54 1.54 12.36
C ALA A 19 2.39 1.01 13.24
N GLY A 20 1.52 1.91 13.73
CA GLY A 20 0.33 1.54 14.50
C GLY A 20 -0.68 0.79 13.65
N GLN A 21 -0.97 1.32 12.45
CA GLN A 21 -1.83 0.68 11.46
C GLN A 21 -1.24 -0.62 10.96
N GLN A 22 0.06 -0.69 10.74
CA GLN A 22 0.73 -1.94 10.37
C GLN A 22 0.43 -3.04 11.40
N LYS A 23 0.56 -2.74 12.70
CA LYS A 23 0.27 -3.70 13.77
C LYS A 23 -1.21 -4.10 13.79
N ILE A 24 -2.12 -3.15 13.62
CA ILE A 24 -3.57 -3.41 13.60
C ILE A 24 -3.94 -4.30 12.41
N LEU A 25 -3.47 -3.96 11.20
CA LEU A 25 -3.77 -4.68 9.97
C LEU A 25 -3.16 -6.09 9.99
N SER A 26 -1.91 -6.23 10.42
CA SER A 26 -1.24 -7.54 10.50
C SER A 26 -1.96 -8.50 11.45
N ARG A 27 -2.56 -7.97 12.54
CA ARG A 27 -3.40 -8.75 13.47
C ARG A 27 -4.77 -9.06 12.88
N PHE A 28 -5.42 -8.08 12.26
CA PHE A 28 -6.75 -8.24 11.66
C PHE A 28 -6.75 -9.30 10.56
N PHE A 29 -5.74 -9.28 9.68
CA PHE A 29 -5.58 -10.24 8.60
C PHE A 29 -4.95 -11.57 9.01
N LYS A 30 -4.55 -11.71 10.29
CA LYS A 30 -3.98 -12.95 10.85
C LYS A 30 -2.78 -13.44 10.04
N THR A 31 -1.66 -12.75 10.21
CA THR A 31 -0.43 -12.96 9.43
C THR A 31 0.56 -13.95 10.05
N GLY A 32 0.17 -14.65 11.12
CA GLY A 32 1.00 -15.66 11.76
C GLY A 32 1.06 -16.98 10.98
N PRO A 33 1.97 -17.90 11.37
CA PRO A 33 2.06 -19.23 10.77
C PRO A 33 0.76 -20.02 10.91
N GLY A 34 0.30 -20.64 9.83
CA GLY A 34 -0.96 -21.40 9.74
C GLY A 34 -2.21 -20.51 9.69
N GLU A 35 -2.07 -19.19 9.62
CA GLU A 35 -3.20 -18.26 9.55
C GLU A 35 -3.50 -17.79 8.12
N TYR A 36 -4.63 -17.08 7.96
CA TYR A 36 -5.15 -16.66 6.64
C TYR A 36 -4.16 -15.82 5.82
N GLY A 37 -3.47 -14.88 6.45
CA GLY A 37 -2.50 -14.00 5.81
C GLY A 37 -1.05 -14.41 6.08
N GLU A 38 -0.78 -15.69 6.34
CA GLU A 38 0.58 -16.16 6.62
C GLU A 38 1.57 -15.66 5.56
N GLY A 39 2.63 -14.98 6.02
CA GLY A 39 3.68 -14.43 5.16
C GLY A 39 3.41 -13.03 4.59
N ASP A 40 2.19 -12.49 4.75
CA ASP A 40 1.88 -11.14 4.31
C ASP A 40 2.57 -10.08 5.18
N ARG A 41 3.04 -9.01 4.53
CA ARG A 41 3.66 -7.86 5.20
C ARG A 41 2.90 -6.58 4.89
N PHE A 42 2.36 -5.96 5.93
CA PHE A 42 1.64 -4.70 5.81
C PHE A 42 2.57 -3.51 5.99
N HIS A 43 2.44 -2.50 5.12
CA HIS A 43 3.11 -1.20 5.29
C HIS A 43 2.35 -0.23 6.20
N GLY A 44 1.17 -0.62 6.72
CA GLY A 44 0.35 0.27 7.55
C GLY A 44 -0.38 1.38 6.79
N VAL A 45 -0.50 1.26 5.47
CA VAL A 45 -1.19 2.25 4.62
C VAL A 45 -2.64 1.79 4.42
N ARG A 46 -3.60 2.67 4.73
CA ARG A 46 -5.03 2.38 4.55
C ARG A 46 -5.47 2.65 3.11
N VAL A 47 -6.57 2.01 2.69
CA VAL A 47 -7.13 2.15 1.33
C VAL A 47 -7.37 3.60 0.90
N PRO A 48 -7.88 4.52 1.74
CA PRO A 48 -8.04 5.92 1.34
C PRO A 48 -6.72 6.59 0.93
N GLU A 49 -5.62 6.33 1.65
CA GLU A 49 -4.29 6.86 1.33
C GLU A 49 -3.76 6.30 0.01
N VAL A 50 -3.95 5.00 -0.22
CA VAL A 50 -3.60 4.38 -1.51
C VAL A 50 -4.38 5.02 -2.65
N ARG A 51 -5.70 5.22 -2.48
CA ARG A 51 -6.56 5.87 -3.49
C ARG A 51 -6.13 7.31 -3.76
N ASN A 52 -5.75 8.06 -2.73
CA ASN A 52 -5.23 9.42 -2.87
C ASN A 52 -3.91 9.45 -3.65
N ALA A 53 -2.97 8.55 -3.32
CA ALA A 53 -1.67 8.46 -3.99
C ALA A 53 -1.81 8.19 -5.51
N VAL A 54 -2.75 7.33 -5.91
CA VAL A 54 -2.94 6.94 -7.32
C VAL A 54 -3.87 7.88 -8.10
N LYS A 55 -4.66 8.72 -7.42
CA LYS A 55 -5.68 9.59 -8.06
C LYS A 55 -5.09 10.51 -9.13
N GLN A 56 -3.90 11.05 -8.87
CA GLN A 56 -3.18 11.94 -9.79
C GLN A 56 -2.65 11.24 -11.06
N TYR A 57 -2.72 9.91 -11.13
CA TYR A 57 -2.24 9.09 -12.25
C TYR A 57 -3.39 8.48 -13.06
N ARG A 58 -4.66 8.83 -12.81
CA ARG A 58 -5.81 8.25 -13.52
C ARG A 58 -5.78 8.48 -15.04
N HIS A 59 -5.10 9.54 -15.49
CA HIS A 59 -4.92 9.84 -16.92
C HIS A 59 -3.87 8.97 -17.61
N LEU A 60 -3.20 8.07 -16.88
CA LEU A 60 -2.25 7.11 -17.44
C LEU A 60 -2.90 5.85 -18.02
N SER A 61 -4.23 5.82 -18.18
CA SER A 61 -4.91 4.69 -18.79
C SER A 61 -4.37 4.45 -20.20
N GLY A 62 -3.61 3.36 -20.37
CA GLY A 62 -3.23 2.79 -21.66
C GLY A 62 -4.31 1.86 -22.20
N ILE A 63 -5.57 2.31 -22.14
CA ILE A 63 -6.70 1.75 -22.89
C ILE A 63 -7.22 2.89 -23.76
#